data_AF-K7A8M6-F1
#
_entry.id   AF-K7A8M6-F1
#
_cell.length_a   1.000
_cell.length_b   1.000
_cell.length_c   1.000
_cell.angle_alpha   90.00
_cell.angle_beta   90.00
_cell.angle_gamma   90.00
#
_symmetry.space_group_name_H-M   'P 1'
#
loop_
_entity.id
_entity.type
_entity.pdbx_description
1 polymer ?
#
loop_
_entity_poly.entity_id
_entity_poly.type
_entity_poly.pdbx_seq_one_letter_code
_entity_poly.pdbx_strand_id
1 'polypeptide(L)' 'MTWLREINQTDNTTFLISTHDNKVAANCDAIVRIENGRIALACIQQ' A
#
# COMPACT_ATOMS: atom_id res chain seq x y z
N MET A 1 1.60 3.51 10.52
CA MET A 1 2.83 3.45 9.70
C MET A 1 3.51 4.83 9.63
N THR A 2 3.99 5.36 10.76
CA THR A 2 4.48 6.76 10.80
C THR A 2 5.84 6.94 10.10
N TRP A 3 6.79 6.06 10.39
CA TRP A 3 8.17 6.15 9.87
C TRP A 3 8.25 5.96 8.34
N LEU A 4 7.50 4.99 7.78
CA LEU A 4 7.48 4.79 6.32
C LEU A 4 6.86 5.98 5.58
N ARG A 5 5.87 6.63 6.20
CA ARG A 5 5.24 7.84 5.64
C ARG A 5 6.20 9.03 5.69
N GLU A 6 6.97 9.18 6.76
CA GLU A 6 8.01 10.20 6.85
C GLU A 6 9.06 10.03 5.75
N ILE A 7 9.62 8.82 5.57
CA ILE A 7 10.62 8.54 4.51
C ILE A 7 10.04 8.79 3.11
N ASN A 8 8.79 8.37 2.86
CA ASN A 8 8.09 8.62 1.60
C ASN A 8 8.08 10.13 1.27
N GLN A 9 7.80 10.97 2.26
CA GLN A 9 7.65 12.41 2.10
C GLN A 9 8.99 13.16 2.07
N THR A 10 9.97 12.76 2.89
CA THR A 10 11.28 13.42 2.93
C THR A 10 12.14 13.05 1.73
N ASP A 11 12.11 11.77 1.34
CA ASP A 11 13.05 11.22 0.37
C ASP A 11 12.40 11.00 -1.01
N ASN A 12 11.14 11.40 -1.18
CA ASN A 12 10.33 11.19 -2.39
C ASN A 12 10.30 9.72 -2.85
N THR A 13 10.28 8.80 -1.88
CA THR A 13 10.35 7.35 -2.12
C THR A 13 8.96 6.77 -2.30
N THR A 14 8.73 5.94 -3.32
CA THR A 14 7.48 5.15 -3.44
C THR A 14 7.64 3.78 -2.79
N PHE A 15 6.70 3.40 -1.91
CA PHE A 15 6.69 2.08 -1.28
C PHE A 15 5.68 1.14 -1.95
N LEU A 16 6.13 -0.07 -2.30
CA LEU A 16 5.26 -1.20 -2.60
C LEU A 16 5.28 -2.16 -1.42
N ILE A 17 4.13 -2.37 -0.80
CA ILE A 17 3.97 -3.27 0.35
C ILE A 17 3.09 -4.45 -0.08
N SER A 18 3.62 -5.67 0.05
CA SER A 18 2.85 -6.91 -0.13
C SER A 18 2.60 -7.53 1.24
N THR A 19 1.32 -7.74 1.59
CA THR A 19 0.93 -8.25 2.91
C THR A 19 -0.40 -8.98 2.83
N HIS A 20 -0.61 -9.94 3.74
CA HIS A 20 -1.91 -10.54 4.00
C HIS A 20 -2.64 -9.88 5.19
N ASP A 21 -1.99 -8.98 5.92
CA ASP A 21 -2.62 -8.23 7.02
C ASP A 21 -3.36 -6.99 6.49
N ASN A 22 -4.69 -7.05 6.53
CA ASN A 22 -5.55 -5.94 6.11
C ASN A 22 -5.32 -4.64 6.90
N LYS A 23 -4.83 -4.71 8.15
CA LYS A 23 -4.52 -3.50 8.93
C LYS A 23 -3.34 -2.75 8.33
N VAL A 24 -2.33 -3.47 7.84
CA VAL A 24 -1.19 -2.86 7.15
C VAL A 24 -1.64 -2.26 5.82
N ALA A 25 -2.40 -3.03 5.03
CA ALA A 25 -2.92 -2.55 3.75
C ALA A 25 -3.75 -1.27 3.91
N ALA A 26 -4.60 -1.18 4.94
CA ALA A 26 -5.44 -0.02 5.23
C ALA A 26 -4.68 1.27 5.60
N ASN A 27 -3.35 1.19 5.84
CA ASN A 27 -2.50 2.35 6.06
C ASN A 27 -1.85 2.89 4.76
N CYS A 28 -2.08 2.25 3.61
CA CYS A 28 -1.48 2.62 2.33
C CYS A 28 -2.38 3.60 1.56
N ASP A 29 -1.79 4.42 0.70
CA ASP A 29 -2.56 5.35 -0.15
C ASP A 29 -3.34 4.62 -1.26
N ALA A 30 -2.93 3.40 -1.62
CA ALA A 30 -3.61 2.56 -2.58
C ALA A 30 -3.55 1.09 -2.18
N ILE A 31 -4.60 0.34 -2.50
CA ILE A 31 -4.66 -1.11 -2.33
C ILE A 31 -4.88 -1.77 -3.69
N VAL A 32 -4.00 -2.71 -4.04
CA VAL A 32 -4.17 -3.63 -5.17
C VAL A 32 -4.32 -5.04 -4.63
N ARG A 33 -5.46 -5.68 -4.91
CA ARG A 33 -5.70 -7.08 -4.53
C ARG A 33 -5.42 -7.98 -5.72
N ILE A 34 -4.56 -8.97 -5.51
CA ILE A 34 -4.22 -9.99 -6.51
C ILE A 34 -4.89 -11.31 -6.13
N GLU A 35 -5.60 -11.91 -7.08
CA GLU A 35 -6.21 -13.24 -6.94
C GLU A 35 -5.91 -14.05 -8.21
N ASN A 36 -5.40 -15.28 -8.05
CA ASN A 36 -5.03 -16.16 -9.17
C ASN A 36 -4.15 -15.49 -10.24
N GLY A 37 -3.19 -14.67 -9.80
CA GLY A 37 -2.27 -13.94 -10.68
C GLY A 37 -2.88 -12.77 -11.44
N ARG A 38 -4.10 -12.33 -11.10
CA ARG A 38 -4.81 -11.21 -11.73
C ARG A 38 -5.15 -10.13 -10.72
N ILE A 39 -5.22 -8.87 -11.18
CA ILE A 39 -5.74 -7.77 -10.37
C ILE A 39 -7.25 -7.96 -10.22
N ALA A 40 -7.68 -8.30 -9.02
CA ALA A 40 -9.09 -8.43 -8.65
C ALA A 40 -9.70 -7.08 -8.24
N LEU A 41 -8.89 -6.21 -7.63
CA LEU A 41 -9.29 -4.86 -7.20
C LEU A 41 -8.08 -3.91 -7.27
N ALA A 42 -8.31 -2.67 -7.66
CA ALA A 42 -7.38 -1.56 -7.46
C ALA A 42 -8.17 -0.33 -6.99
N CYS A 43 -7.83 0.21 -5.82
CA CYS A 43 -8.45 1.42 -5.29
C CYS A 43 -7.42 2.35 -4.65
N ILE A 44 -7.72 3.65 -4.70
CA ILE A 44 -7.01 4.68 -3.95
C ILE A 44 -7.78 4.91 -2.64
N GLN A 45 -7.09 4.89 -1.51
CA GLN A 45 -7.67 5.21 -0.21
C GLN A 45 -7.56 6.73 -0.01
N GLN A 46 -8.70 7.42 0.07
CA GLN A 46 -8.76 8.86 0.38
C GLN A 46 -8.43 9.11 1.85
#